data_AF-A0A135I410-F1
#
_entry.id   AF-A0A135I410-F1
#
_cell.length_a   1.000
_cell.length_b   1.000
_cell.length_c   1.000
_cell.angle_alpha   90.00
_cell.angle_beta   90.00
_cell.angle_gamma   90.00
#
_symmetry.space_group_name_H-M   'P 1'
#
loop_
_entity.id
_entity.type
_entity.pdbx_description
1 polymer ?
#
loop_
_entity_poly.entity_id
_entity_poly.type
_entity_poly.pdbx_seq_one_letter_code
_entity_poly.pdbx_strand_id
1 'polypeptide(L)'
;MRCSLIFLFLYMSPIQANADDTVLYDKYVDAVKQCIEVENAKEDVSSKNLDKFNTLDIREYLLLIKNIRIQNCSGLEEVRALSHDLNKGDMELSILKNKYLSIYIAGRVDSFSNEDLKVMKEIDLLIADKSLEGDLVTLFDELEQNQR
;
A
#
# COMPACT_ATOMS: atom_id res chain seq x y z
N MET A 1 -28.09 41.16 56.49
CA MET A 1 -27.86 41.66 55.11
C MET A 1 -26.90 40.71 54.43
N ARG A 2 -27.36 40.06 53.36
CA ARG A 2 -26.60 39.11 52.54
C ARG A 2 -25.98 39.91 51.38
N CYS A 3 -24.68 39.80 51.15
CA CYS A 3 -24.07 40.22 49.89
C CYS A 3 -23.14 39.11 49.40
N SER A 4 -23.47 38.62 48.21
CA SER A 4 -22.95 37.43 47.55
C SER A 4 -21.52 37.60 47.04
N LEU A 5 -20.69 36.56 47.23
CA LEU A 5 -19.52 36.31 46.38
C LEU A 5 -20.00 35.84 45.01
N ILE A 6 -19.64 36.55 43.94
CA ILE A 6 -19.81 36.09 42.56
C ILE A 6 -18.57 35.27 42.21
N PHE A 7 -18.73 33.94 42.17
CA PHE A 7 -17.76 33.03 41.57
C PHE A 7 -17.94 33.07 40.05
N LEU A 8 -16.97 33.66 39.36
CA LEU A 8 -16.91 33.70 37.90
C LEU A 8 -16.36 32.34 37.42
N PHE A 9 -17.25 31.39 37.16
CA PHE A 9 -16.88 30.10 36.56
C PHE A 9 -16.51 30.32 35.08
N LEU A 10 -15.23 30.13 34.79
CA LEU A 10 -14.71 29.94 33.43
C LEU A 10 -15.43 28.75 32.78
N TYR A 11 -16.32 29.04 31.83
CA TYR A 11 -16.77 28.05 30.85
C TYR A 11 -15.69 27.91 29.77
N MET A 12 -14.64 27.14 30.08
CA MET A 12 -13.85 26.48 29.05
C MET A 12 -14.66 25.28 28.57
N SER A 13 -15.38 25.43 27.46
CA SER A 13 -15.95 24.29 26.75
C SER A 13 -14.79 23.36 26.38
N PRO A 14 -14.84 22.05 26.69
CA PRO A 14 -13.89 21.13 26.12
C PRO A 14 -14.11 21.12 24.60
N ILE A 15 -13.10 21.52 23.84
CA ILE A 15 -13.00 21.24 22.42
C ILE A 15 -12.96 19.71 22.32
N GLN A 16 -14.08 19.10 21.95
CA GLN A 16 -14.10 17.69 21.57
C GLN A 16 -13.33 17.57 20.26
N ALA A 17 -12.03 17.26 20.36
CA ALA A 17 -11.26 16.83 19.22
C ALA A 17 -11.85 15.48 18.75
N ASN A 18 -12.37 15.44 17.53
CA ASN A 18 -12.81 14.21 16.87
C ASN A 18 -11.58 13.33 16.59
N ALA A 19 -11.14 12.58 17.59
CA ALA A 19 -9.96 11.72 17.54
C ALA A 19 -10.22 10.33 16.92
N ASP A 20 -11.43 10.07 16.42
CA ASP A 20 -11.85 8.74 15.96
C ASP A 20 -11.54 8.51 14.46
N ASP A 21 -11.44 9.60 13.69
CA ASP A 21 -11.50 9.52 12.23
C ASP A 21 -10.23 9.00 11.54
N THR A 22 -9.06 9.16 12.17
CA THR A 22 -7.77 8.72 11.59
C THR A 22 -7.34 7.34 12.08
N VAL A 23 -7.92 6.84 13.18
CA VAL A 23 -7.40 5.65 13.89
C VAL A 23 -7.36 4.41 13.01
N LEU A 24 -8.38 4.19 12.19
CA LEU A 24 -8.43 3.03 11.30
C LEU A 24 -7.46 3.17 10.11
N TYR A 25 -7.31 4.36 9.57
CA TYR A 25 -6.35 4.63 8.50
C TYR A 25 -4.91 4.53 9.00
N ASP A 26 -4.62 5.03 10.20
CA ASP A 26 -3.30 4.93 10.84
C ASP A 26 -2.92 3.47 11.07
N LYS A 27 -3.87 2.62 11.52
CA LYS A 27 -3.67 1.17 11.63
C LYS A 27 -3.34 0.51 10.29
N TYR A 28 -4.03 0.90 9.22
CA TYR A 28 -3.73 0.42 7.88
C TYR A 28 -2.31 0.84 7.45
N VAL A 29 -1.93 2.10 7.67
CA VAL A 29 -0.58 2.60 7.37
C VAL A 29 0.49 1.83 8.16
N ASP A 30 0.26 1.55 9.43
CA ASP A 30 1.20 0.76 10.23
C ASP A 30 1.29 -0.70 9.78
N ALA A 31 0.18 -1.31 9.35
CA ALA A 31 0.20 -2.63 8.73
C ALA A 31 1.01 -2.64 7.43
N VAL A 32 0.87 -1.62 6.58
CA VAL A 32 1.68 -1.46 5.36
C VAL A 32 3.17 -1.40 5.69
N LYS A 33 3.58 -0.61 6.70
CA LYS A 33 4.99 -0.54 7.12
C LYS A 33 5.52 -1.89 7.59
N GLN A 34 4.75 -2.61 8.41
CA GLN A 34 5.13 -3.95 8.88
C GLN A 34 5.28 -4.93 7.71
N CYS A 35 4.39 -4.89 6.72
CA CYS A 35 4.49 -5.72 5.53
C CYS A 35 5.73 -5.39 4.69
N ILE A 36 6.10 -4.10 4.57
CA ILE A 36 7.34 -3.67 3.92
C ILE A 36 8.57 -4.18 4.67
N GLU A 37 8.56 -4.17 6.01
CA GLU A 37 9.64 -4.76 6.82
C GLU A 37 9.77 -6.28 6.59
N VAL A 38 8.65 -7.00 6.49
CA VAL A 38 8.64 -8.43 6.17
C VAL A 38 9.21 -8.71 4.78
N GLU A 39 8.85 -7.91 3.76
CA GLU A 39 9.43 -8.05 2.43
C GLU A 39 10.94 -7.71 2.42
N ASN A 40 11.36 -6.64 3.11
CA ASN A 40 12.78 -6.26 3.23
C ASN A 40 13.65 -7.29 3.97
N ALA A 41 13.04 -8.15 4.79
CA ALA A 41 13.77 -9.22 5.48
C ALA A 41 14.16 -10.39 4.56
N LYS A 42 13.60 -10.44 3.34
CA LYS A 42 13.92 -11.45 2.32
C LYS A 42 15.21 -11.08 1.59
N GLU A 43 15.83 -12.05 0.92
CA GLU A 43 16.93 -11.78 0.01
C GLU A 43 16.44 -10.98 -1.21
N ASP A 44 17.20 -9.98 -1.64
CA ASP A 44 16.85 -9.18 -2.81
C ASP A 44 16.72 -10.03 -4.08
N VAL A 45 15.75 -9.68 -4.92
CA VAL A 45 15.68 -10.24 -6.27
C VAL A 45 16.92 -9.85 -7.06
N SER A 46 17.45 -10.77 -7.85
CA SER A 46 18.59 -10.54 -8.74
C SER A 46 18.22 -10.75 -10.20
N SER A 47 19.03 -10.20 -11.10
CA SER A 47 18.86 -10.36 -12.55
C SER A 47 18.86 -11.84 -12.99
N LYS A 48 19.60 -12.70 -12.27
CA LYS A 48 19.60 -14.16 -12.50
C LYS A 48 18.25 -14.82 -12.26
N ASN A 49 17.40 -14.25 -11.41
CA ASN A 49 16.08 -14.80 -11.14
C ASN A 49 15.10 -14.53 -12.30
N LEU A 50 15.43 -13.60 -13.20
CA LEU A 50 14.49 -13.04 -14.17
C LEU A 50 15.01 -13.11 -15.62
N ASP A 51 16.15 -13.78 -15.84
CA ASP A 51 16.87 -13.86 -17.12
C ASP A 51 16.02 -14.37 -18.31
N LYS A 52 15.04 -15.24 -18.03
CA LYS A 52 14.14 -15.83 -19.02
C LYS A 52 13.00 -14.92 -19.49
N PHE A 53 12.81 -13.74 -18.90
CA PHE A 53 11.72 -12.83 -19.23
C PHE A 53 12.22 -11.58 -19.97
N ASN A 54 11.39 -11.01 -20.86
CA ASN A 54 11.72 -9.77 -21.57
C ASN A 54 11.79 -8.59 -20.59
N THR A 55 12.90 -7.82 -20.61
CA THR A 55 13.14 -6.71 -19.67
C THR A 55 12.08 -5.61 -19.71
N LEU A 56 11.51 -5.30 -20.87
CA LEU A 56 10.51 -4.24 -20.99
C LEU A 56 9.20 -4.60 -20.28
N ASP A 57 8.78 -5.86 -20.40
CA ASP A 57 7.51 -6.33 -19.85
C ASP A 57 7.60 -6.51 -18.32
N ILE A 58 8.74 -6.98 -17.81
CA ILE A 58 8.90 -7.27 -16.38
C ILE A 58 8.92 -6.04 -15.48
N ARG A 59 9.32 -4.87 -15.97
CA ARG A 59 9.39 -3.66 -15.14
C ARG A 59 8.04 -3.33 -14.52
N GLU A 60 6.99 -3.31 -15.34
CA GLU A 60 5.65 -3.01 -14.87
C GLU A 60 5.10 -4.12 -13.98
N TYR A 61 5.38 -5.39 -14.33
CA TYR A 61 4.95 -6.53 -13.53
C TYR A 61 5.59 -6.55 -12.14
N LEU A 62 6.89 -6.32 -12.00
CA LEU A 62 7.57 -6.33 -10.70
C LEU A 62 7.02 -5.25 -9.77
N LEU A 63 6.77 -4.04 -10.30
CA LEU A 63 6.19 -2.97 -9.50
C LEU A 63 4.76 -3.30 -9.06
N LEU A 64 3.97 -3.96 -9.91
CA LEU A 64 2.62 -4.37 -9.51
C LEU A 64 2.64 -5.54 -8.51
N ILE A 65 3.51 -6.54 -8.71
CA ILE A 65 3.71 -7.67 -7.77
C ILE A 65 4.10 -7.15 -6.39
N LYS A 66 5.06 -6.22 -6.33
CA LYS A 66 5.46 -5.54 -5.08
C LYS A 66 4.24 -4.99 -4.33
N ASN A 67 3.42 -4.18 -5.01
CA ASN A 67 2.21 -3.61 -4.42
C ASN A 67 1.19 -4.69 -4.01
N ILE A 68 0.99 -5.73 -4.82
CA ILE A 68 0.08 -6.85 -4.52
C ILE A 68 0.52 -7.58 -3.25
N ARG A 69 1.82 -7.83 -3.05
CA ARG A 69 2.31 -8.52 -1.85
C ARG A 69 2.05 -7.70 -0.59
N ILE A 70 2.35 -6.40 -0.63
CA ILE A 70 2.07 -5.48 0.48
C ILE A 70 0.55 -5.42 0.75
N GLN A 71 -0.27 -5.35 -0.29
CA GLN A 71 -1.72 -5.33 -0.16
C GLN A 71 -2.27 -6.64 0.43
N ASN A 72 -1.81 -7.79 -0.04
CA ASN A 72 -2.22 -9.09 0.48
C ASN A 72 -1.88 -9.24 1.97
N CYS A 73 -0.71 -8.74 2.38
CA CYS A 73 -0.28 -8.76 3.77
C CYS A 73 -1.08 -7.78 4.66
N SER A 74 -1.35 -6.56 4.18
CA SER A 74 -2.03 -5.49 4.94
C SER A 74 -3.56 -5.45 4.76
N GLY A 75 -4.11 -6.30 3.89
CA GLY A 75 -5.46 -6.15 3.35
C GLY A 75 -6.60 -6.19 4.37
N LEU A 76 -6.40 -6.86 5.52
CA LEU A 76 -7.40 -6.86 6.58
C LEU A 76 -7.61 -5.46 7.18
N GLU A 77 -6.54 -4.74 7.46
CA GLU A 77 -6.63 -3.37 8.00
C GLU A 77 -7.08 -2.40 6.90
N GLU A 78 -6.66 -2.63 5.66
CA GLU A 78 -7.11 -1.86 4.51
C GLU A 78 -8.64 -1.92 4.36
N VAL A 79 -9.23 -3.11 4.39
CA VAL A 79 -10.69 -3.28 4.27
C VAL A 79 -11.43 -2.56 5.40
N ARG A 80 -10.89 -2.58 6.63
CA ARG A 80 -11.50 -1.86 7.76
C ARG A 80 -11.46 -0.35 7.57
N ALA A 81 -10.31 0.19 7.18
CA ALA A 81 -10.14 1.61 6.91
C ALA A 81 -11.01 2.07 5.72
N LEU A 82 -10.96 1.33 4.61
CA LEU A 82 -11.75 1.61 3.41
C LEU A 82 -13.26 1.55 3.70
N SER A 83 -13.74 0.53 4.42
CA SER A 83 -15.16 0.42 4.77
C SER A 83 -15.64 1.59 5.62
N HIS A 84 -14.82 2.03 6.57
CA HIS A 84 -15.11 3.20 7.39
C HIS A 84 -15.20 4.48 6.54
N ASP A 85 -14.23 4.68 5.64
CA ASP A 85 -14.20 5.81 4.73
C ASP A 85 -15.41 5.83 3.77
N LEU A 86 -15.80 4.68 3.22
CA LEU A 86 -16.98 4.56 2.35
C LEU A 86 -18.29 4.87 3.10
N ASN A 87 -18.38 4.52 4.38
CA ASN A 87 -19.57 4.80 5.20
C ASN A 87 -19.75 6.28 5.55
N LYS A 88 -18.73 7.11 5.39
CA LYS A 88 -18.81 8.57 5.65
C LYS A 88 -19.47 9.36 4.51
N GLY A 89 -19.60 8.76 3.33
CA GLY A 89 -20.19 9.40 2.15
C GLY A 89 -19.23 10.33 1.39
N ASP A 90 -19.53 10.54 0.10
CA ASP A 90 -18.84 11.39 -0.87
C ASP A 90 -17.30 11.37 -0.83
N MET A 91 -16.72 10.20 -1.11
CA MET A 91 -15.29 10.11 -1.40
C MET A 91 -15.06 9.88 -2.89
N GLU A 92 -14.30 10.77 -3.52
CA GLU A 92 -13.92 10.60 -4.93
C GLU A 92 -13.03 9.37 -5.10
N LEU A 93 -13.28 8.60 -6.17
CA LEU A 93 -12.49 7.41 -6.51
C LEU A 93 -10.99 7.73 -6.68
N SER A 94 -10.67 8.93 -7.15
CA SER A 94 -9.29 9.44 -7.27
C SER A 94 -8.56 9.48 -5.92
N ILE A 95 -9.23 9.94 -4.87
CA ILE A 95 -8.70 10.01 -3.50
C ILE A 95 -8.52 8.60 -2.96
N LEU A 96 -9.53 7.76 -3.13
CA LEU A 96 -9.50 6.37 -2.69
C LEU A 96 -8.36 5.58 -3.36
N LYS A 97 -8.14 5.79 -4.66
CA LYS A 97 -7.03 5.19 -5.41
C LYS A 97 -5.65 5.58 -4.88
N ASN A 98 -5.50 6.80 -4.39
CA ASN A 98 -4.23 7.27 -3.82
C ASN A 98 -4.01 6.80 -2.38
N LYS A 99 -5.08 6.47 -1.66
CA LYS A 99 -5.02 5.99 -0.27
C LYS A 99 -4.89 4.49 -0.15
N TYR A 100 -5.60 3.73 -0.97
CA TYR A 100 -5.82 2.30 -0.80
C TYR A 100 -5.21 1.49 -1.95
N LEU A 101 -4.28 0.59 -1.60
CA LEU A 101 -3.54 -0.24 -2.55
C LEU A 101 -4.47 -1.13 -3.38
N SER A 102 -5.52 -1.69 -2.77
CA SER A 102 -6.49 -2.56 -3.44
C SER A 102 -7.20 -1.84 -4.59
N ILE A 103 -7.52 -0.56 -4.44
CA ILE A 103 -8.15 0.26 -5.48
C ILE A 103 -7.14 0.64 -6.56
N TYR A 104 -5.91 1.00 -6.17
CA TYR A 104 -4.82 1.22 -7.11
C TYR A 104 -4.54 -0.02 -7.97
N ILE A 105 -4.42 -1.19 -7.33
CA ILE A 105 -4.12 -2.48 -7.97
C ILE A 105 -5.25 -2.87 -8.90
N ALA A 106 -6.51 -2.79 -8.48
CA ALA A 106 -7.65 -3.11 -9.33
C ALA A 106 -7.60 -2.34 -10.66
N GLY A 107 -7.40 -1.01 -10.58
CA GLY A 107 -7.29 -0.18 -11.78
C GLY A 107 -6.06 -0.46 -12.65
N ARG A 108 -5.01 -1.08 -12.12
CA ARG A 108 -3.84 -1.53 -12.91
C ARG A 108 -4.08 -2.90 -13.53
N VAL A 109 -4.64 -3.85 -12.77
CA VAL A 109 -4.97 -5.19 -13.25
C VAL A 109 -5.96 -5.15 -14.41
N ASP A 110 -6.94 -4.25 -14.36
CA ASP A 110 -7.93 -4.07 -15.44
C ASP A 110 -7.31 -3.64 -16.78
N SER A 111 -6.08 -3.11 -16.78
CA SER A 111 -5.36 -2.72 -18.00
C SER A 111 -4.53 -3.84 -18.63
N PHE A 112 -4.41 -4.99 -17.96
CA PHE A 112 -3.59 -6.12 -18.40
C PHE A 112 -4.42 -7.19 -19.10
N SER A 113 -3.82 -7.83 -20.10
CA SER A 113 -4.39 -9.01 -20.76
C SER A 113 -4.29 -10.25 -19.86
N ASN A 114 -5.01 -11.31 -20.21
CA ASN A 114 -4.92 -12.58 -19.47
C ASN A 114 -3.51 -13.19 -19.58
N GLU A 115 -2.84 -13.00 -20.71
CA GLU A 115 -1.46 -13.39 -20.95
C GLU A 115 -0.50 -12.65 -20.01
N ASP A 116 -0.66 -11.32 -19.88
CA ASP A 116 0.13 -10.50 -18.94
C ASP A 116 -0.03 -10.99 -17.50
N LEU A 117 -1.27 -11.23 -17.07
CA LEU A 117 -1.57 -11.70 -15.72
C LEU A 117 -0.98 -13.09 -15.45
N LYS A 118 -0.94 -13.96 -16.48
CA LYS A 118 -0.30 -15.27 -16.39
C LYS A 118 1.21 -15.13 -16.21
N VAL A 119 1.87 -14.30 -17.02
CA VAL A 119 3.31 -14.03 -16.91
C VAL A 119 3.64 -13.42 -15.56
N MET A 120 2.87 -12.43 -15.10
CA MET A 120 3.05 -11.81 -13.79
C MET A 120 2.96 -12.83 -12.65
N LYS A 121 2.01 -13.78 -12.72
CA LYS A 121 1.89 -14.87 -11.75
C LYS A 121 3.08 -15.83 -11.79
N GLU A 122 3.58 -16.15 -12.99
CA GLU A 122 4.77 -16.99 -13.15
C GLU A 122 6.02 -16.33 -12.55
N ILE A 123 6.15 -15.01 -12.72
CA ILE A 123 7.21 -14.21 -12.09
C ILE A 123 7.06 -14.25 -10.57
N ASP A 124 5.88 -13.90 -10.05
CA ASP A 124 5.64 -13.85 -8.60
C ASP A 124 5.98 -15.17 -7.89
N LEU A 125 5.61 -16.31 -8.51
CA LEU A 125 5.96 -17.64 -8.00
C LEU A 125 7.47 -17.90 -7.99
N LEU A 126 8.19 -17.42 -9.00
CA LEU A 126 9.64 -17.63 -9.13
C LEU A 126 10.44 -16.83 -8.09
N ILE A 127 9.93 -15.66 -7.69
CA ILE A 127 10.59 -14.74 -6.76
C ILE A 127 9.81 -14.61 -5.44
N ALA A 128 9.01 -15.60 -5.07
CA ALA A 128 8.12 -15.56 -3.90
C ALA A 128 8.88 -15.34 -2.58
N ASP A 129 10.07 -15.93 -2.48
CA ASP A 129 10.98 -15.84 -1.34
C ASP A 129 11.97 -14.66 -1.44
N LYS A 130 11.84 -13.81 -2.47
CA LYS A 130 12.72 -12.65 -2.70
C LYS A 130 12.01 -11.33 -2.42
N SER A 131 12.80 -10.34 -2.01
CA SER A 131 12.38 -8.96 -1.79
C SER A 131 12.26 -8.21 -3.11
N LEU A 132 11.21 -7.40 -3.21
CA LEU A 132 11.04 -6.34 -4.22
C LEU A 132 11.13 -4.93 -3.59
N GLU A 133 11.57 -4.86 -2.34
CA GLU A 133 11.78 -3.61 -1.60
C GLU A 133 13.21 -3.07 -1.72
N GLY A 134 14.13 -3.85 -2.32
CA GLY A 134 15.49 -3.43 -2.66
C GLY A 134 15.59 -2.48 -3.87
N ASP A 135 16.81 -2.29 -4.37
CA ASP A 135 17.08 -1.35 -5.47
C ASP A 135 16.66 -1.92 -6.84
N LEU A 136 15.39 -1.71 -7.19
CA LEU A 136 14.84 -2.11 -8.48
C LEU A 136 15.45 -1.33 -9.66
N VAL A 137 16.01 -0.13 -9.45
CA VAL A 137 16.65 0.63 -10.54
C VAL A 137 17.90 -0.12 -11.00
N THR A 138 18.77 -0.47 -10.05
CA THR A 138 19.97 -1.27 -10.34
C THR A 138 19.60 -2.61 -10.96
N LEU A 139 18.56 -3.30 -10.46
CA LEU A 139 18.08 -4.55 -11.06
C LEU A 139 17.71 -4.39 -12.54
N PHE A 140 16.97 -3.33 -12.89
CA PHE A 140 16.57 -3.11 -14.27
C PHE A 140 17.75 -2.80 -15.18
N ASP A 141 18.74 -2.03 -14.70
CA ASP A 141 19.97 -1.76 -15.44
C ASP A 141 20.75 -3.06 -15.74
N GLU A 142 20.85 -3.97 -14.77
CA GLU A 142 21.48 -5.28 -14.98
C GLU A 142 20.73 -6.15 -16.00
N LEU A 143 19.40 -6.18 -15.92
CA LEU A 143 18.56 -6.95 -16.85
C LEU A 143 18.70 -6.44 -18.29
N GLU A 144 18.71 -5.12 -18.47
CA GLU A 144 18.93 -4.50 -19.79
C GLU A 144 20.32 -4.83 -20.34
N GLN A 145 21.36 -4.90 -19.50
CA GLN A 145 22.72 -5.24 -19.94
C GLN A 145 22.85 -6.71 -20.35
N ASN A 146 22.20 -7.62 -19.62
CA ASN A 146 22.28 -9.07 -19.87
C ASN A 146 21.55 -9.53 -21.14
N GLN A 147 20.67 -8.69 -21.70
CA GLN A 147 19.84 -8.99 -22.88
C GLN A 147 20.29 -8.26 -24.16
N ARG A 148 21.40 -7.52 -24.11
CA ARG A 148 22.07 -6.92 -25.27
C ARG A 148 23.08 -7.89 -25.89
#